data_AF-A0AAU7SB91-F1
#
_entry.id   AF-A0AAU7SB91-F1
#
_cell.length_a   1.000
_cell.length_b   1.000
_cell.length_c   1.000
_cell.angle_alpha   90.00
_cell.angle_beta   90.00
_cell.angle_gamma   90.00
#
_symmetry.space_group_name_H-M   'P 1'
#
loop_
_entity.id
_entity.type
_entity.pdbx_description
1 polymer ?
#
loop_
_entity_poly.entity_id
_entity_poly.type
_entity_poly.pdbx_seq_one_letter_code
_entity_poly.pdbx_strand_id
1 'polypeptide(L)'
;MTTYLNEKFPSAKRALVLTEDADGAEIVRVYLRDGQFATVLANDFAGLMSLGVSPNWFFNKDGDGKNPYVRASLSIANGWTGNLVSIARLVRPVPFGGITVRYKDGSTLNLRRDNLFVSQGRTSAKGREWSLVNAANLSISA
;
A
#
# COMPACT_ATOMS: atom_id res chain seq x y z
N MET A 1 8.57 5.05 20.55
CA MET A 1 8.98 6.43 20.20
C MET A 1 8.22 6.83 18.95
N THR A 2 7.76 8.08 18.84
CA THR A 2 6.96 8.56 17.70
C THR A 2 7.75 9.58 16.89
N THR A 3 7.82 9.42 15.58
CA THR A 3 8.58 10.31 14.68
C THR A 3 7.75 10.69 13.46
N TYR A 4 7.70 11.98 13.13
CA TYR A 4 7.05 12.46 11.92
C TYR A 4 8.00 12.35 10.72
N LEU A 5 7.56 11.70 9.64
CA LEU A 5 8.36 11.49 8.43
C LEU A 5 8.13 12.59 7.38
N ASN A 6 7.27 13.56 7.64
CA ASN A 6 6.92 14.62 6.67
C ASN A 6 8.13 15.41 6.17
N GLU A 7 9.14 15.64 7.00
CA GLU A 7 10.39 16.31 6.59
C GLU A 7 11.17 15.50 5.54
N LYS A 8 11.13 14.17 5.64
CA LYS A 8 11.74 13.26 4.66
C LYS A 8 10.92 13.15 3.36
N PHE A 9 9.62 13.41 3.44
CA PHE A 9 8.69 13.32 2.33
C PHE A 9 7.91 14.64 2.18
N PRO A 10 8.55 15.71 1.67
CA PRO A 10 7.94 17.05 1.63
C PRO A 10 6.69 17.13 0.73
N SER A 11 6.50 16.14 -0.16
CA SER A 11 5.29 16.02 -0.98
C SER A 11 4.08 15.46 -0.22
N ALA A 12 4.26 14.96 1.00
CA ALA A 12 3.20 14.43 1.85
C ALA A 12 2.31 15.57 2.37
N LYS A 13 1.04 15.56 1.95
CA LYS A 13 0.04 16.57 2.36
C LYS A 13 -0.55 16.32 3.74
N ARG A 14 -0.25 15.17 4.35
CA ARG A 14 -0.79 14.69 5.63
C ARG A 14 0.28 14.03 6.45
N ALA A 15 0.01 13.85 7.74
CA ALA A 15 0.95 13.25 8.66
C ALA A 15 1.38 11.84 8.21
N LEU A 16 2.68 11.61 8.26
CA LEU A 16 3.31 10.30 8.18
C LEU A 16 3.98 10.06 9.52
N VAL A 17 3.49 9.08 10.28
CA VAL A 17 3.96 8.86 11.65
C VAL A 17 4.62 7.49 11.75
N LEU A 18 5.93 7.48 11.94
CA LEU A 18 6.70 6.30 12.33
C LEU A 18 6.51 6.04 13.82
N THR A 19 6.09 4.84 14.17
CA THR A 19 5.87 4.40 15.55
C THR A 19 5.99 2.88 15.64
N GLU A 20 6.00 2.37 16.86
CA GLU A 20 5.78 0.95 17.14
C GLU A 20 4.28 0.67 17.35
N ASP A 21 3.82 -0.53 16.98
CA ASP A 21 2.47 -1.01 17.30
C ASP A 21 2.44 -1.91 18.55
N ALA A 22 1.29 -2.55 18.81
CA ALA A 22 1.10 -3.39 19.99
C ALA A 22 1.93 -4.69 19.98
N ASP A 23 2.39 -5.12 18.80
CA ASP A 23 3.21 -6.33 18.64
C ASP A 23 4.72 -6.02 18.71
N GLY A 24 5.09 -4.75 18.91
CA GLY A 24 6.47 -4.30 18.85
C GLY A 24 6.99 -4.07 17.42
N ALA A 25 6.12 -4.11 16.41
CA ALA A 25 6.53 -3.92 15.03
C ALA A 25 6.63 -2.43 14.67
N GLU A 26 7.69 -2.06 13.96
CA GLU A 26 7.85 -0.70 13.45
C GLU A 26 6.91 -0.48 12.26
N ILE A 27 6.02 0.51 12.39
CA ILE A 27 4.96 0.84 11.44
C ILE A 27 4.98 2.31 11.05
N VAL A 28 4.43 2.59 9.88
CA VAL A 28 4.07 3.94 9.46
C VAL A 28 2.55 4.06 9.42
N ARG A 29 2.02 5.04 10.15
CA ARG A 29 0.64 5.50 10.01
C ARG A 29 0.59 6.61 8.96
N VAL A 30 -0.10 6.32 7.86
CA VAL A 30 -0.30 7.26 6.75
C VAL A 30 -1.71 7.85 6.86
N TYR A 31 -1.80 9.12 7.24
CA TYR A 31 -3.09 9.79 7.37
C TYR A 31 -3.71 10.09 6.00
N LEU A 32 -4.98 9.73 5.85
CA LEU A 32 -5.77 9.80 4.62
C LEU A 32 -6.64 11.06 4.57
N ARG A 33 -7.27 11.32 3.42
CA ARG A 33 -8.10 12.52 3.18
C ARG A 33 -9.28 12.69 4.13
N ASP A 34 -9.88 11.59 4.54
CA ASP A 34 -11.06 11.52 5.40
C ASP A 34 -10.71 11.51 6.89
N GLY A 35 -9.44 11.70 7.26
CA GLY A 35 -8.98 11.72 8.65
C GLY A 35 -8.70 10.34 9.23
N GLN A 36 -8.98 9.25 8.50
CA GLN A 36 -8.52 7.91 8.86
C GLN A 36 -7.01 7.79 8.61
N PHE A 37 -6.39 6.72 9.10
CA PHE A 37 -5.01 6.39 8.75
C PHE A 37 -4.91 4.93 8.29
N ALA A 38 -4.06 4.70 7.29
CA ALA A 38 -3.62 3.37 6.93
C ALA A 38 -2.36 3.02 7.72
N THR A 39 -2.23 1.76 8.13
CA THR A 39 -1.06 1.23 8.84
C THR A 39 -0.30 0.30 7.92
N VAL A 40 1.02 0.45 7.81
CA VAL A 40 1.90 -0.39 7.01
C VAL A 40 3.21 -0.61 7.78
N LEU A 41 3.91 -1.71 7.55
CA LEU A 41 5.25 -1.90 8.14
C LEU A 41 6.22 -0.83 7.60
N ALA A 42 7.13 -0.35 8.44
CA ALA A 42 8.06 0.71 8.07
C ALA A 42 8.96 0.32 6.87
N ASN A 43 9.43 -0.92 6.83
CA ASN A 43 10.21 -1.43 5.71
C ASN A 43 9.42 -1.46 4.39
N ASP A 44 8.16 -1.89 4.44
CA ASP A 44 7.26 -1.87 3.28
C ASP A 44 7.00 -0.43 2.81
N PHE A 45 6.78 0.50 3.74
CA PHE A 45 6.60 1.92 3.41
C PHE A 45 7.83 2.48 2.69
N ALA A 46 9.03 2.22 3.21
CA ALA A 46 10.27 2.66 2.58
C ALA A 46 10.40 2.11 1.15
N GLY A 47 10.14 0.80 0.96
CA GLY A 47 10.14 0.17 -0.37
C GLY A 47 9.15 0.82 -1.35
N LEU A 48 7.93 1.13 -0.89
CA LEU A 48 6.92 1.84 -1.70
C LEU A 48 7.40 3.24 -2.10
N MET A 49 7.99 4.00 -1.19
CA MET A 49 8.51 5.33 -1.50
C MET A 49 9.67 5.27 -2.51
N SER A 50 10.57 4.31 -2.36
CA SER A 50 11.66 4.05 -3.33
C SER A 50 11.15 3.65 -4.72
N LEU A 51 9.97 3.02 -4.81
CA LEU A 51 9.28 2.74 -6.07
C LEU A 51 8.64 3.98 -6.73
N GLY A 52 8.67 5.15 -6.07
CA GLY A 52 8.02 6.36 -6.54
C GLY A 52 6.52 6.41 -6.25
N VAL A 53 6.02 5.57 -5.32
CA VAL A 53 4.65 5.68 -4.82
C VAL A 53 4.52 6.99 -4.04
N SER A 54 3.48 7.75 -4.32
CA SER A 54 3.21 8.99 -3.61
C SER A 54 2.89 8.71 -2.14
N PRO A 55 3.36 9.53 -1.18
CA PRO A 55 2.93 9.45 0.21
C PRO A 55 1.45 9.89 0.41
N ASN A 56 0.80 10.43 -0.63
CA ASN A 56 -0.56 10.94 -0.57
C ASN A 56 -1.58 9.84 -0.87
N TRP A 57 -1.81 8.98 0.12
CA TRP A 57 -2.74 7.88 -0.01
C TRP A 57 -4.18 8.34 0.16
N PHE A 58 -5.12 7.59 -0.41
CA PHE A 58 -6.53 7.84 -0.27
C PHE A 58 -7.33 6.54 -0.19
N PHE A 59 -8.41 6.60 0.58
CA PHE A 59 -9.38 5.53 0.67
C PHE A 59 -10.29 5.57 -0.56
N ASN A 60 -10.32 4.48 -1.31
CA ASN A 60 -11.15 4.37 -2.49
C ASN A 60 -12.28 3.37 -2.21
N LYS A 61 -13.51 3.75 -2.55
CA LYS A 61 -14.68 2.85 -2.54
C LYS A 61 -14.95 2.41 -3.98
N ASP A 62 -15.24 1.13 -4.18
CA ASP A 62 -15.86 0.68 -5.42
C ASP A 62 -17.28 1.24 -5.56
N GLY A 63 -17.88 1.12 -6.75
CA GLY A 63 -19.17 1.77 -7.07
C GLY A 63 -20.33 1.35 -6.16
N ASP A 64 -20.25 0.20 -5.49
CA ASP A 64 -21.21 -0.28 -4.49
C ASP A 64 -20.73 -0.10 -3.04
N GLY A 65 -19.50 0.41 -2.83
CA GLY A 65 -18.92 0.73 -1.53
C GLY A 65 -18.59 -0.47 -0.64
N LYS A 66 -18.70 -1.69 -1.17
CA LYS A 66 -18.59 -2.93 -0.38
C LYS A 66 -17.15 -3.39 -0.19
N ASN A 67 -16.24 -3.00 -1.09
CA ASN A 67 -14.84 -3.40 -1.01
C ASN A 67 -13.96 -2.16 -1.08
N PRO A 68 -13.87 -1.38 0.00
CA PRO A 68 -12.97 -0.25 0.01
C PRO A 68 -11.50 -0.70 0.06
N TYR A 69 -10.60 0.10 -0.51
CA TYR A 69 -9.17 -0.19 -0.48
C TYR A 69 -8.34 1.09 -0.58
N VAL A 70 -7.11 1.05 -0.07
CA VAL A 70 -6.19 2.18 -0.12
C VAL A 70 -5.47 2.21 -1.46
N ARG A 71 -5.44 3.40 -2.08
CA ARG A 71 -4.71 3.69 -3.30
C ARG A 71 -3.74 4.84 -3.12
N ALA A 72 -2.77 4.89 -4.01
CA ALA A 72 -1.91 6.06 -4.16
C ALA A 72 -1.55 6.25 -5.63
N SER A 73 -1.06 7.45 -5.94
CA SER A 73 -0.46 7.69 -7.24
C SER A 73 0.93 7.07 -7.32
N LEU A 74 1.30 6.58 -8.49
CA LEU A 74 2.67 6.12 -8.79
C LEU A 74 3.29 7.08 -9.80
N SER A 75 4.41 7.71 -9.46
CA SER A 75 5.13 8.58 -10.39
C SER A 75 5.78 7.72 -11.48
N ILE A 76 5.42 7.98 -12.74
CA ILE A 76 5.85 7.18 -13.88
C ILE A 76 7.30 7.55 -14.24
N ALA A 77 8.27 6.80 -13.72
CA ALA A 77 9.61 6.76 -14.32
C ALA A 77 9.68 5.77 -15.51
N ASN A 78 8.73 4.84 -15.63
CA ASN A 78 8.90 3.61 -16.44
C ASN A 78 7.81 3.35 -17.50
N GLY A 79 7.21 4.38 -18.12
CA GLY A 79 6.30 4.21 -19.27
C GLY A 79 4.95 3.52 -18.98
N TRP A 80 4.47 3.56 -17.74
CA TRP A 80 3.21 2.97 -17.31
C TRP A 80 2.00 3.89 -17.63
N THR A 81 0.86 3.33 -18.02
CA THR A 81 -0.36 4.08 -18.44
C THR A 81 -1.46 4.16 -17.38
N GLY A 82 -1.22 3.65 -16.17
CA GLY A 82 -2.04 3.95 -15.00
C GLY A 82 -1.37 5.03 -14.16
N ASN A 83 -2.13 5.84 -13.43
CA ASN A 83 -1.53 6.74 -12.45
C ASN A 83 -1.81 6.28 -11.02
N LEU A 84 -2.60 5.21 -10.83
CA LEU A 84 -3.14 4.82 -9.52
C LEU A 84 -2.98 3.32 -9.26
N VAL A 85 -2.35 2.99 -8.14
CA VAL A 85 -2.04 1.63 -7.69
C VAL A 85 -2.74 1.31 -6.38
N SER A 86 -3.04 0.03 -6.13
CA SER A 86 -3.50 -0.43 -4.82
C SER A 86 -2.29 -0.68 -3.91
N ILE A 87 -2.29 -0.10 -2.71
CA ILE A 87 -1.17 -0.28 -1.77
C ILE A 87 -1.06 -1.73 -1.32
N ALA A 88 -2.18 -2.38 -0.98
CA ALA A 88 -2.19 -3.77 -0.56
C ALA A 88 -1.57 -4.72 -1.61
N ARG A 89 -1.77 -4.43 -2.89
CA ARG A 89 -1.19 -5.22 -4.00
C ARG A 89 0.26 -4.90 -4.29
N LEU A 90 0.79 -3.77 -3.84
CA LEU A 90 2.22 -3.51 -3.87
C LEU A 90 2.94 -4.14 -2.68
N VAL A 91 2.33 -4.10 -1.49
CA VAL A 91 2.86 -4.77 -0.29
C VAL A 91 2.82 -6.30 -0.46
N ARG A 92 1.72 -6.84 -1.00
CA ARG A 92 1.55 -8.26 -1.32
C ARG A 92 1.28 -8.45 -2.83
N PRO A 93 2.34 -8.47 -3.66
CA PRO A 93 2.20 -8.60 -5.11
C PRO A 93 1.52 -9.89 -5.53
N VAL A 94 0.63 -9.79 -6.52
CA VAL A 94 -0.08 -10.93 -7.09
C VAL A 94 0.21 -11.04 -8.61
N PRO A 95 0.79 -12.15 -9.07
CA PRO A 95 1.32 -12.27 -10.44
C PRO A 95 0.25 -12.35 -11.53
N PHE A 96 -0.96 -12.80 -11.18
CA PHE A 96 -1.98 -13.13 -12.17
C PHE A 96 -3.34 -12.48 -11.87
N GLY A 97 -4.17 -12.37 -12.91
CA GLY A 97 -5.58 -12.04 -12.73
C GLY A 97 -6.35 -13.17 -12.03
N GLY A 98 -7.50 -12.85 -11.44
CA GLY A 98 -8.27 -13.83 -10.66
C GLY A 98 -7.69 -14.14 -9.27
N ILE A 99 -6.69 -13.37 -8.85
CA ILE A 99 -6.09 -13.46 -7.51
C ILE A 99 -6.30 -12.12 -6.80
N THR A 100 -6.78 -12.17 -5.57
CA THR A 100 -7.06 -11.00 -4.76
C THR A 100 -6.27 -11.00 -3.46
N VAL A 101 -5.94 -9.80 -2.98
CA VAL A 101 -5.36 -9.60 -1.66
C VAL A 101 -6.48 -9.35 -0.67
N ARG A 102 -6.50 -10.10 0.42
CA ARG A 102 -7.46 -10.02 1.51
C ARG A 102 -6.74 -9.66 2.81
N TYR A 103 -7.51 -9.26 3.80
CA TYR A 103 -7.06 -8.76 5.09
C TYR A 103 -7.52 -9.75 6.17
N LYS A 104 -6.59 -10.28 6.98
CA LYS A 104 -6.92 -11.29 8.01
C LYS A 104 -7.85 -10.71 9.07
N ASP A 105 -7.64 -9.46 9.45
CA ASP A 105 -8.45 -8.73 10.43
C ASP A 105 -9.71 -8.07 9.85
N GLY A 106 -9.96 -8.21 8.54
CA GLY A 106 -11.08 -7.57 7.84
C GLY A 106 -10.94 -6.05 7.63
N SER A 107 -9.85 -5.42 8.09
CA SER A 107 -9.62 -3.98 8.00
C SER A 107 -8.77 -3.63 6.78
N THR A 108 -9.35 -2.89 5.83
CA THR A 108 -8.65 -2.45 4.61
C THR A 108 -7.67 -1.30 4.84
N LEU A 109 -7.63 -0.78 6.08
CA LEU A 109 -6.65 0.20 6.55
C LEU A 109 -5.44 -0.45 7.21
N ASN A 110 -5.49 -1.76 7.55
CA ASN A 110 -4.33 -2.49 8.05
C ASN A 110 -3.59 -3.18 6.89
N LEU A 111 -2.62 -2.47 6.33
CA LEU A 111 -1.81 -2.89 5.18
C LEU A 111 -0.48 -3.54 5.62
N ARG A 112 -0.34 -3.96 6.87
CA ARG A 112 0.84 -4.73 7.29
C ARG A 112 0.90 -6.03 6.46
N ARG A 113 2.08 -6.36 5.93
CA ARG A 113 2.29 -7.54 5.07
C ARG A 113 1.80 -8.85 5.68
N ASP A 114 1.97 -9.01 6.98
CA ASP A 114 1.53 -10.17 7.76
C ASP A 114 0.00 -10.23 7.95
N ASN A 115 -0.71 -9.10 7.86
CA ASN A 115 -2.17 -9.04 7.79
C ASN A 115 -2.72 -9.35 6.39
N LEU A 116 -1.90 -9.25 5.34
CA LEU A 116 -2.31 -9.47 3.97
C LEU A 116 -2.13 -10.94 3.54
N PHE A 117 -3.15 -11.49 2.89
CA PHE A 117 -3.06 -12.83 2.30
C PHE A 117 -3.66 -12.88 0.91
N VAL A 118 -3.24 -13.89 0.16
CA VAL A 118 -3.66 -14.09 -1.23
C VAL A 118 -4.77 -15.12 -1.27
N SER A 119 -5.86 -14.81 -1.98
CA SER A 119 -7.01 -15.68 -2.15
C SER A 119 -7.40 -15.75 -3.63
N GLN A 120 -7.83 -16.93 -4.08
CA GLN A 120 -8.42 -17.10 -5.40
C GLN A 120 -9.82 -16.48 -5.40
N GLY A 121 -10.13 -15.68 -6.42
CA GLY A 121 -11.45 -15.09 -6.57
C GLY A 121 -11.70 -14.66 -8.01
N ARG A 122 -12.95 -14.70 -8.46
CA ARG A 122 -13.33 -14.15 -9.77
C ARG A 122 -13.24 -12.63 -9.73
N THR A 123 -12.02 -12.10 -9.93
CA THR A 123 -11.78 -10.66 -10.04
C THR A 123 -11.17 -10.35 -11.40
N SER A 124 -11.64 -9.27 -12.01
CA SER A 124 -11.06 -8.71 -13.24
C SER A 124 -9.77 -7.91 -12.99
N ALA A 125 -9.25 -7.92 -11.75
CA ALA A 125 -8.03 -7.20 -11.41
C ALA A 125 -6.83 -7.83 -12.14
N LYS A 126 -6.10 -7.01 -12.90
CA LYS A 126 -4.92 -7.44 -13.66
C LYS A 126 -3.68 -7.48 -12.75
N GLY A 127 -2.70 -8.35 -13.00
CA GLY A 127 -1.43 -8.45 -12.24
C GLY A 127 -0.45 -7.28 -12.43
N ARG A 128 -0.95 -6.05 -12.63
CA ARG A 128 -0.14 -4.87 -13.01
C ARG A 128 0.89 -4.49 -11.95
N GLU A 129 0.50 -4.55 -10.68
CA GLU A 129 1.36 -4.23 -9.54
C GLU A 129 2.51 -5.23 -9.38
N TRP A 130 2.32 -6.50 -9.75
CA TRP A 130 3.39 -7.48 -9.74
C TRP A 130 4.46 -7.20 -10.78
N SER A 131 4.08 -6.77 -11.99
CA SER A 131 5.06 -6.39 -13.01
C SER A 131 5.93 -5.21 -12.56
N LEU A 132 5.37 -4.26 -11.79
CA LEU A 132 6.12 -3.12 -11.25
C LEU A 132 7.15 -3.56 -10.21
N VAL A 133 6.73 -4.40 -9.26
CA VAL A 133 7.63 -4.93 -8.22
C VAL A 133 8.72 -5.80 -8.83
N ASN A 134 8.36 -6.66 -9.79
CA ASN A 134 9.30 -7.56 -10.43
C ASN A 134 10.33 -6.79 -11.30
N ALA A 135 9.89 -5.78 -12.06
CA ALA A 135 10.79 -4.94 -12.86
C ALA A 135 11.78 -4.14 -11.99
N ALA A 136 11.41 -3.82 -10.75
CA ALA A 136 12.27 -3.14 -9.80
C ALA A 136 13.32 -4.06 -9.13
N ASN A 137 13.35 -5.37 -9.44
CA ASN A 137 14.25 -6.37 -8.82
C ASN A 137 14.28 -6.31 -7.28
N LEU A 138 13.14 -6.00 -6.66
CA LEU A 138 13.05 -5.96 -5.21
C LEU A 138 12.82 -7.38 -4.69
N SER A 139 13.84 -7.95 -4.04
CA SER A 139 13.69 -9.03 -3.08
C SER A 139 12.86 -8.52 -1.92
N ILE A 140 11.55 -8.46 -2.14
CA ILE A 140 10.61 -8.19 -1.07
C ILE A 140 10.55 -9.47 -0.23
N SER A 141 11.50 -9.60 0.70
CA SER A 141 11.73 -10.80 1.50
C SER A 141 10.42 -11.32 2.08
N ALA A 142 10.27 -12.64 1.95
CA ALA A 142 9.09 -13.41 2.33
C ALA A 142 8.80 -13.33 3.83
#